data_AF-A0A1F5BZK8-F1
#
_entry.id   AF-A0A1F5BZK8-F1
#
_cell.length_a   1.000
_cell.length_b   1.000
_cell.length_c   1.000
_cell.angle_alpha   90.00
_cell.angle_beta   90.00
_cell.angle_gamma   90.00
#
_symmetry.space_group_name_H-M   'P 1'
#
loop_
_entity.id
_entity.type
_entity.pdbx_description
1 polymer ?
#
loop_
_entity_poly.entity_id
_entity_poly.type
_entity_poly.pdbx_seq_one_letter_code
_entity_poly.pdbx_strand_id
1 'polypeptide(L)' 'MKKNKEEREKKEVEKEEEKALKVEIVKLNTSLTFIFYGSGNGHGVGMSQWGAYGMTLQGSRYQDILKYYYQGINIIKKY' A
#
# COMPACT_ATOMS: atom_id res chain seq x y z
N MET A 1 -55.45 24.62 -42.61
CA MET A 1 -54.64 23.55 -41.96
C MET A 1 -53.53 24.21 -41.13
N LYS A 2 -53.81 24.57 -39.87
CA LYS A 2 -52.80 25.06 -38.91
C LYS A 2 -52.86 24.18 -37.67
N LYS A 3 -52.46 22.93 -37.83
CA LYS A 3 -52.06 22.07 -36.72
C LYS A 3 -50.53 22.05 -36.70
N ASN A 4 -49.96 21.99 -35.49
CA ASN A 4 -48.58 21.57 -35.24
C ASN A 4 -47.47 22.62 -35.36
N LYS A 5 -47.59 23.80 -34.72
CA LYS A 5 -46.39 24.55 -34.31
C LYS A 5 -46.12 24.37 -32.82
N GLU A 6 -47.11 24.72 -31.98
CA GLU A 6 -47.06 24.50 -30.53
C GLU A 6 -46.95 23.01 -30.15
N GLU A 7 -47.56 22.11 -30.93
CA GLU A 7 -47.46 20.66 -30.70
C GLU A 7 -46.11 20.08 -31.14
N ARG A 8 -45.35 20.79 -32.00
CA ARG A 8 -43.97 20.44 -32.35
C ARG A 8 -43.01 20.97 -31.30
N GLU A 9 -43.21 22.20 -30.86
CA GLU A 9 -42.41 22.82 -29.80
C GLU A 9 -42.58 22.08 -28.47
N LYS A 10 -43.79 21.64 -28.11
CA LYS A 10 -44.01 20.77 -26.94
C LYS A 10 -43.34 19.40 -27.06
N LYS A 11 -43.37 18.78 -28.25
CA LYS A 11 -42.70 17.50 -28.51
C LYS A 11 -41.18 17.62 -28.55
N GLU A 12 -40.66 18.79 -28.91
CA GLU A 12 -39.23 19.10 -28.90
C GLU A 12 -38.74 19.40 -27.48
N VAL A 13 -39.52 20.14 -26.68
CA VAL A 13 -39.22 20.38 -25.26
C VAL A 13 -39.35 19.10 -24.42
N GLU A 14 -40.38 18.26 -24.64
CA GLU A 14 -40.47 16.93 -24.00
C GLU A 14 -39.30 16.02 -24.41
N LYS A 15 -38.85 16.08 -25.67
CA LYS A 15 -37.64 15.37 -26.13
C LYS A 15 -36.36 15.90 -25.52
N GLU A 16 -36.28 17.20 -25.21
CA GLU A 16 -35.13 17.83 -24.58
C GLU A 16 -35.09 17.59 -23.07
N GLU A 17 -36.24 17.55 -22.39
CA GLU A 17 -36.38 17.18 -20.98
C GLU A 17 -36.12 15.68 -20.74
N GLU A 18 -36.53 14.79 -21.66
CA GLU A 18 -36.19 13.36 -21.61
C GLU A 18 -34.70 13.10 -21.91
N LYS A 19 -34.01 14.12 -22.46
CA LYS A 19 -32.55 14.17 -22.63
C LYS A 19 -31.84 14.70 -21.38
N ALA A 20 -32.55 14.94 -20.28
CA ALA A 20 -31.94 15.09 -18.97
C ALA A 20 -31.16 13.80 -18.65
N LEU A 21 -29.83 13.94 -18.63
CA LEU A 21 -28.85 12.88 -18.40
C LEU A 21 -29.29 11.95 -17.26
N LYS A 22 -29.58 10.69 -17.60
CA LYS A 22 -29.65 9.60 -16.64
C LYS A 22 -28.25 9.41 -16.06
N VAL A 23 -27.99 10.03 -14.92
CA VAL A 23 -26.78 9.78 -14.15
C VAL A 23 -26.97 8.46 -13.43
N GLU A 24 -26.42 7.40 -14.02
CA GLU A 24 -26.36 6.10 -13.37
C GLU A 24 -25.17 6.10 -12.39
N ILE A 25 -25.45 6.05 -11.10
CA ILE A 25 -24.40 5.87 -10.08
C ILE A 25 -23.94 4.41 -10.17
N VAL A 26 -22.92 4.17 -11.00
CA VAL A 26 -22.28 2.87 -11.09
C VAL A 26 -21.42 2.67 -9.85
N LYS A 27 -21.90 1.83 -8.94
CA LYS A 27 -21.14 1.40 -7.76
C LYS A 27 -20.01 0.49 -8.23
N LEU A 28 -18.79 1.03 -8.30
CA LEU A 28 -17.59 0.25 -8.62
C LEU A 28 -17.34 -0.74 -7.48
N ASN A 29 -17.68 -2.01 -7.69
CA ASN A 29 -17.37 -3.12 -6.77
C ASN A 29 -15.91 -3.60 -6.92
N THR A 30 -14.99 -2.70 -7.22
CA THR A 30 -13.57 -3.01 -7.37
C THR A 30 -12.89 -2.87 -6.01
N SER A 31 -12.30 -3.96 -5.52
CA SER A 31 -11.47 -3.95 -4.32
C SER A 31 -10.27 -3.03 -4.55
N LEU A 32 -10.09 -2.04 -3.67
CA LEU A 32 -8.91 -1.20 -3.65
C LEU A 32 -7.75 -1.99 -3.02
N THR A 33 -6.78 -2.38 -3.84
CA THR A 33 -5.63 -3.16 -3.40
C THR A 33 -4.43 -2.24 -3.17
N PHE A 34 -3.86 -2.30 -1.97
CA PHE A 34 -2.58 -1.68 -1.64
C PHE A 34 -1.55 -2.78 -1.41
N ILE A 35 -0.41 -2.68 -2.11
CA ILE A 35 0.71 -3.61 -1.95
C ILE A 35 1.86 -2.84 -1.30
N PHE A 36 2.32 -3.33 -0.15
CA PHE A 36 3.48 -2.80 0.54
C PHE A 36 4.64 -3.77 0.39
N TYR A 37 5.80 -3.23 0.01
CA TYR A 37 7.06 -3.97 -0.02
C TYR A 37 7.92 -3.51 1.14
N GLY A 38 8.44 -4.45 1.92
CA GLY A 38 9.29 -4.19 3.07
C GLY A 38 10.35 -5.27 3.22
N SER A 39 11.38 -4.98 3.99
CA SER A 39 12.45 -5.93 4.31
C SER A 39 12.83 -5.84 5.78
N GLY A 40 13.46 -6.91 6.29
CA GLY A 40 13.77 -7.05 7.71
C GLY A 40 12.62 -7.61 8.54
N ASN A 41 12.96 -8.14 9.71
CA ASN A 41 12.00 -8.66 10.69
C ASN A 41 12.50 -8.28 12.09
N GLY A 42 11.78 -7.39 12.77
CA GLY A 42 12.13 -6.85 14.08
C GLY A 42 12.35 -5.33 14.09
N HIS A 43 12.74 -4.80 15.26
CA HIS A 43 12.90 -3.36 15.47
C HIS A 43 14.22 -2.76 14.94
N GLY A 44 15.11 -3.60 14.38
CA GLY A 44 16.33 -3.15 13.69
C GLY A 44 17.42 -2.54 14.57
N VAL A 45 17.41 -2.78 15.89
CA VAL A 45 18.41 -2.22 16.83
C VAL A 45 19.21 -3.35 17.47
N GLY A 46 20.52 -3.16 17.60
CA GLY A 46 21.42 -4.15 18.17
C GLY A 46 21.81 -5.23 17.16
N MET A 47 21.59 -6.50 17.52
CA MET A 47 22.11 -7.64 16.77
C MET A 47 21.07 -8.29 15.85
N SER A 48 21.39 -8.41 14.56
CA SER A 48 20.62 -9.26 13.64
C SER A 48 20.94 -10.73 13.89
N GLN A 49 19.92 -11.53 14.21
CA GLN A 49 20.07 -12.97 14.40
C GLN A 49 20.58 -13.66 13.11
N TRP A 50 20.00 -13.31 11.97
CA TRP A 50 20.41 -13.83 10.67
C TRP A 50 21.82 -13.38 10.28
N GLY A 51 22.18 -12.13 10.58
CA GLY A 51 23.53 -11.64 10.33
C GLY A 51 24.57 -12.32 11.23
N ALA A 52 24.27 -12.55 12.52
CA ALA A 52 25.14 -13.30 13.43
C ALA A 52 25.34 -14.76 12.98
N TYR A 53 24.28 -15.42 12.49
CA TYR A 53 24.38 -16.73 11.88
C TYR A 53 25.30 -16.72 10.65
N GLY A 54 25.13 -15.75 9.74
CA GLY A 54 26.00 -15.58 8.57
C GLY A 54 27.48 -15.36 8.95
N MET A 55 27.75 -14.54 9.98
CA MET A 55 29.11 -14.34 10.49
C MET A 55 29.71 -15.63 11.06
N THR A 56 28.90 -16.47 11.72
CA THR A 56 29.33 -17.79 12.22
C THR A 56 29.70 -18.71 11.05
N LEU A 57 28.92 -18.72 9.97
CA LEU A 57 29.23 -19.49 8.76
C LEU A 57 30.54 -19.03 8.09
N GLN A 58 30.91 -17.76 8.28
CA GLN A 58 32.20 -17.20 7.83
C GLN A 58 33.35 -17.42 8.82
N GLY A 59 33.11 -18.14 9.93
CA GLY A 59 34.14 -18.49 10.92
C GLY A 59 34.32 -17.46 12.05
N SER A 60 33.46 -16.44 12.15
CA SER A 60 33.52 -15.49 13.26
C SER A 60 33.15 -16.17 14.58
N ARG A 61 33.85 -15.81 15.66
CA ARG A 61 33.51 -16.29 17.01
C ARG A 61 32.49 -15.36 17.65
N TYR A 62 31.85 -15.82 18.72
CA TYR A 62 30.82 -15.02 19.42
C TYR A 62 31.36 -13.65 19.87
N GLN A 63 32.63 -13.55 20.25
CA GLN A 63 33.23 -12.27 20.64
C GLN A 63 33.28 -11.27 19.49
N ASP A 64 33.60 -11.73 18.28
CA ASP A 64 33.69 -10.90 17.08
C ASP A 64 32.29 -10.41 16.66
N ILE A 65 31.32 -11.32 16.72
CA ILE A 65 29.91 -11.03 16.43
C ILE A 65 29.37 -9.97 17.40
N LEU A 66 29.58 -10.15 18.70
CA LEU A 66 29.09 -9.19 19.70
C LEU A 66 29.76 -7.82 19.55
N LYS A 67 31.08 -7.77 19.31
CA LYS A 67 31.79 -6.51 19.10
C LYS A 67 31.39 -5.79 17.81
N TYR A 68 30.96 -6.53 16.78
CA TYR A 68 30.44 -5.96 15.55
C TYR A 68 29.11 -5.24 15.77
N TYR A 69 28.15 -5.88 16.46
CA TYR A 69 26.82 -5.30 16.69
C TYR A 69 26.77 -4.30 17.84
N TYR A 70 27.65 -4.43 18.83
CA TYR A 70 27.70 -3.55 19.99
C TYR A 70 29.08 -2.93 20.09
N GLN A 71 29.24 -1.76 19.50
CA GLN A 71 30.53 -1.07 19.44
C GLN A 71 30.96 -0.59 20.84
N GLY A 72 32.24 -0.75 21.16
CA GLY A 72 32.81 -0.29 22.43
C GLY A 72 32.47 -1.16 23.65
N ILE A 73 31.88 -2.34 23.48
CA ILE A 73 31.60 -3.25 24.60
C ILE A 73 32.85 -3.96 25.11
N ASN A 74 32.83 -4.29 26.39
CA ASN A 74 33.76 -5.22 27.01
C ASN A 74 33.02 -6.49 27.44
N ILE A 75 33.56 -7.65 27.06
CA ILE A 75 33.02 -8.96 27.46
C ILE A 75 33.73 -9.36 28.76
N ILE A 76 32.96 -9.48 29.84
CA ILE A 76 33.48 -9.84 31.17
C ILE A 76 32.89 -11.18 31.63
N LYS A 77 33.71 -12.02 32.26
CA LYS A 77 33.24 -13.18 33.00
C LYS A 77 32.78 -12.72 34.38
N LYS A 78 31.49 -12.86 34.69
CA LYS A 78 30.90 -12.34 35.93
C LYS A 78 31.04 -13.30 37.12
N TYR A 79 31.13 -14.60 36.87
CA TYR A 79 31.26 -15.67 37.86
C TYR A 79 32.01 -16.85 37.25
#